data_AF-A0A944KH89-F1
#
_entry.id   AF-A0A944KH89-F1
#
_cell.length_a   1.000
_cell.length_b   1.000
_cell.length_c   1.000
_cell.angle_alpha   90.00
_cell.angle_beta   90.00
_cell.angle_gamma   90.00
#
_symmetry.space_group_name_H-M   'P 1'
#
loop_
_entity.id
_entity.type
_entity.pdbx_description
1 polymer ?
#
loop_
_entity_poly.entity_id
_entity_poly.type
_entity_poly.pdbx_seq_one_letter_code
_entity_poly.pdbx_strand_id
1 'polypeptide(L)'
;MTTEQQTQADTIRNKYNADMNNIRGNRTLSGDGKRAAIAKLYVDTSASLDALADEQTGNGAARAATLERTVFGLPVNAPTADVVSYRDALDRVSSIEPTNPRAGELLTSMYKTAKLSGDSILGKAILLAAFDNRNVDLINEYIEDNPSLDAAISELWDVRFANRVDPTAMWIFHLPKPDEFANLDDVSIRAIAASKSTATA
;
A
#
# COMPACT_ATOMS: atom_id res chain seq x y z
N MET A 1 -4.47 -10.79 -10.11
CA MET A 1 -5.34 -9.73 -10.68
C MET A 1 -4.52 -8.46 -10.75
N THR A 2 -4.46 -7.82 -11.91
CA THR A 2 -3.86 -6.49 -12.06
C THR A 2 -4.79 -5.44 -11.44
N THR A 3 -4.24 -4.46 -10.72
CA THR A 3 -5.05 -3.37 -10.15
C THR A 3 -5.47 -2.37 -11.23
N GLU A 4 -6.50 -1.57 -10.95
CA GLU A 4 -6.92 -0.48 -11.85
C GLU A 4 -5.76 0.48 -12.13
N GLN A 5 -4.98 0.83 -11.10
CA GLN A 5 -3.79 1.68 -11.20
C GLN A 5 -2.70 1.05 -12.07
N GLN A 6 -2.51 -0.27 -12.03
CA GLN A 6 -1.57 -0.96 -12.94
C GLN A 6 -2.03 -0.87 -14.40
N THR A 7 -3.32 -1.00 -14.66
CA THR A 7 -3.90 -0.84 -16.01
C THR A 7 -3.75 0.60 -16.53
N GLN A 8 -3.93 1.59 -15.65
CA GLN A 8 -3.68 2.99 -15.97
C GLN A 8 -2.20 3.27 -16.23
N ALA A 9 -1.29 2.70 -15.44
CA ALA A 9 0.14 2.82 -15.65
C ALA A 9 0.57 2.26 -17.02
N ASP A 10 0.05 1.08 -17.41
CA ASP A 10 0.29 0.51 -18.74
C ASP A 10 -0.21 1.44 -19.86
N THR A 11 -1.39 2.04 -19.67
CA THR A 11 -1.95 2.99 -20.63
C THR A 11 -1.05 4.23 -20.80
N ILE A 12 -0.55 4.79 -19.69
CA ILE A 12 0.38 5.93 -19.70
C ILE A 12 1.68 5.55 -20.41
N ARG A 13 2.25 4.37 -20.14
CA ARG A 13 3.49 3.90 -20.78
C ARG A 13 3.32 3.68 -22.28
N ASN A 14 2.20 3.08 -22.70
CA ASN A 14 1.89 2.89 -24.12
C ASN A 14 1.78 4.23 -24.84
N LYS A 15 1.09 5.20 -24.23
CA LYS A 15 0.99 6.56 -24.76
C LYS A 15 2.36 7.24 -24.83
N TYR A 16 3.16 7.16 -23.77
CA TYR A 16 4.51 7.69 -23.72
C TYR A 16 5.39 7.16 -24.85
N ASN A 17 5.38 5.83 -25.08
CA ASN A 17 6.16 5.21 -26.16
C ASN A 17 5.73 5.70 -27.55
N ALA A 18 4.41 5.84 -27.78
CA ALA A 18 3.89 6.38 -29.03
C ALA A 18 4.30 7.86 -29.23
N ASP A 19 4.16 8.69 -28.20
CA ASP A 19 4.52 10.11 -28.24
C ASP A 19 6.04 10.31 -28.41
N MET A 20 6.85 9.46 -27.78
CA MET A 20 8.31 9.44 -27.94
C MET A 20 8.71 9.17 -29.39
N ASN A 21 8.10 8.16 -30.02
CA ASN A 21 8.35 7.84 -31.43
C ASN A 21 7.92 8.97 -32.36
N ASN A 22 6.79 9.62 -32.06
CA ASN A 22 6.33 10.79 -32.81
C ASN A 22 7.33 11.95 -32.74
N ILE A 23 7.86 12.27 -31.55
CA ILE A 23 8.85 13.35 -31.38
C ILE A 23 10.14 13.02 -32.13
N ARG A 24 10.65 11.78 -31.99
CA ARG A 24 11.86 11.31 -32.69
C ARG A 24 11.71 11.37 -34.21
N GLY A 25 10.56 10.95 -34.74
CA GLY A 25 10.24 10.96 -36.16
C GLY A 25 9.87 12.34 -36.73
N ASN A 26 9.57 13.33 -35.88
CA ASN A 26 9.11 14.63 -36.36
C ASN A 26 10.22 15.40 -37.08
N ARG A 27 10.01 15.72 -38.37
CA ARG A 27 10.99 16.44 -39.21
C ARG A 27 10.92 17.96 -39.06
N THR A 28 9.86 18.50 -38.46
CA THR A 28 9.70 19.93 -38.24
C THR A 28 10.42 20.43 -36.98
N LEU A 29 10.83 19.52 -36.10
CA LEU A 29 11.60 19.83 -34.90
C LEU A 29 13.11 19.80 -35.18
N SER A 30 13.79 20.90 -34.87
CA SER A 30 15.26 20.96 -34.71
C SER A 30 15.75 19.97 -33.65
N GLY A 31 17.04 19.62 -33.66
CA GLY A 31 17.64 18.73 -32.64
C GLY A 31 17.36 19.17 -31.19
N ASP A 32 17.62 20.44 -30.87
CA ASP A 32 17.31 21.00 -29.55
C ASP A 32 15.81 21.02 -29.25
N GLY A 33 14.99 21.22 -30.28
CA GLY A 33 13.53 21.15 -30.18
C GLY A 33 13.02 19.75 -29.84
N LYS A 34 13.62 18.70 -30.42
CA LYS A 34 13.33 17.31 -30.05
C LYS A 34 13.79 17.03 -28.63
N ARG A 35 15.00 17.46 -28.28
CA ARG A 35 15.55 17.27 -26.93
C ARG A 35 14.65 17.92 -25.88
N ALA A 36 14.22 19.16 -26.06
CA ALA A 36 13.27 19.81 -25.14
C ALA A 36 11.91 19.10 -25.08
N ALA A 37 11.37 18.65 -26.22
CA ALA A 37 10.09 17.93 -26.27
C ALA A 37 10.16 16.57 -25.55
N ILE A 38 11.24 15.81 -25.74
CA ILE A 38 11.50 14.54 -25.05
C ILE A 38 11.66 14.77 -23.54
N ALA A 39 12.40 15.81 -23.13
CA ALA A 39 12.57 16.15 -21.71
C ALA A 39 11.23 16.45 -21.05
N LYS A 40 10.38 17.26 -21.71
CA LYS A 40 9.04 17.58 -21.22
C LYS A 40 8.17 16.33 -21.12
N LEU A 41 8.10 15.53 -22.19
CA LEU A 41 7.32 14.29 -22.21
C LEU A 41 7.75 13.35 -21.07
N TYR A 42 9.05 13.18 -20.85
CA TYR A 42 9.57 12.36 -19.75
C TYR A 42 9.15 12.90 -18.38
N VAL A 43 9.37 14.19 -18.11
CA VAL A 43 9.04 14.80 -16.81
C VAL A 43 7.54 14.70 -16.51
N ASP A 44 6.68 15.04 -17.48
CA ASP A 44 5.23 15.02 -17.31
C ASP A 44 4.71 13.59 -17.09
N THR A 45 5.29 12.61 -17.80
CA THR A 45 4.90 11.19 -17.69
C THR A 45 5.39 10.60 -16.37
N SER A 46 6.64 10.86 -15.97
CA SER A 46 7.17 10.40 -14.67
C SER A 46 6.32 10.93 -13.52
N ALA A 47 5.97 12.22 -13.52
CA ALA A 47 5.10 12.81 -12.50
C ALA A 47 3.71 12.15 -12.45
N SER A 48 3.16 11.78 -13.61
CA SER A 48 1.86 11.09 -13.68
C SER A 48 1.92 9.67 -13.10
N LEU A 49 3.01 8.95 -13.35
CA LEU A 49 3.19 7.60 -12.81
C LEU A 49 3.51 7.62 -11.31
N ASP A 50 4.29 8.60 -10.84
CA ASP A 50 4.55 8.81 -9.41
C ASP A 50 3.25 9.08 -8.65
N ALA A 51 2.36 9.91 -9.21
CA ALA A 51 1.04 10.17 -8.61
C ALA A 51 0.18 8.89 -8.51
N LEU A 52 0.22 8.01 -9.51
CA LEU A 52 -0.48 6.71 -9.45
C LEU A 52 0.13 5.77 -8.40
N ALA A 53 1.45 5.79 -8.24
CA ALA A 53 2.12 5.02 -7.19
C ALA A 53 1.68 5.50 -5.80
N ASP A 54 1.67 6.82 -5.57
CA ASP A 54 1.22 7.42 -4.32
C ASP A 54 -0.25 7.08 -4.04
N GLU A 55 -1.11 7.13 -5.06
CA GLU A 55 -2.52 6.74 -4.94
C GLU A 55 -2.69 5.26 -4.59
N GLN A 56 -1.96 4.36 -5.27
CA GLN A 56 -1.96 2.93 -4.99
C GLN A 56 -1.54 2.64 -3.55
N THR A 57 -0.49 3.30 -3.06
CA THR A 57 -0.04 3.18 -1.67
C THR A 57 -1.06 3.76 -0.69
N GLY A 58 -1.64 4.93 -0.98
CA GLY A 58 -2.68 5.56 -0.18
C GLY A 58 -3.94 4.71 -0.05
N ASN A 59 -4.39 4.12 -1.16
CA ASN A 59 -5.53 3.20 -1.21
C ASN A 59 -5.26 1.95 -0.36
N GLY A 60 -4.03 1.43 -0.39
CA GLY A 60 -3.60 0.32 0.47
C GLY A 60 -3.73 0.65 1.97
N ALA A 61 -3.24 1.81 2.40
CA ALA A 61 -3.33 2.25 3.80
C ALA A 61 -4.78 2.49 4.25
N ALA A 62 -5.60 3.14 3.40
CA ALA A 62 -7.01 3.35 3.69
C ALA A 62 -7.80 2.04 3.79
N ARG A 63 -7.47 1.06 2.92
CA ARG A 63 -8.04 -0.28 2.97
C ARG A 63 -7.62 -1.01 4.23
N ALA A 64 -6.35 -0.94 4.62
CA ALA A 64 -5.84 -1.50 5.87
C ALA A 64 -6.63 -0.95 7.07
N ALA A 65 -6.76 0.36 7.20
CA ALA A 65 -7.49 0.99 8.31
C ALA A 65 -8.98 0.58 8.36
N THR A 66 -9.60 0.38 7.20
CA THR A 66 -10.99 -0.11 7.11
C THR A 66 -11.10 -1.56 7.58
N LEU A 67 -10.18 -2.42 7.14
CA LEU A 67 -10.12 -3.82 7.54
C LEU A 67 -9.79 -3.95 9.03
N GLU A 68 -8.84 -3.18 9.57
CA GLU A 68 -8.51 -3.16 10.99
C GLU A 68 -9.71 -2.80 11.86
N ARG A 69 -10.48 -1.76 11.46
CA ARG A 69 -11.72 -1.41 12.16
C ARG A 69 -12.76 -2.53 12.10
N THR A 70 -12.82 -3.24 10.99
CA THR A 70 -13.78 -4.35 10.79
C THR A 70 -13.40 -5.57 11.64
N VAL A 71 -12.13 -5.95 11.61
CA VAL A 71 -11.61 -7.15 12.27
C VAL A 71 -11.46 -6.91 13.77
N PHE A 72 -10.71 -5.88 14.16
CA PHE A 72 -10.34 -5.62 15.56
C PHE A 72 -11.30 -4.68 16.27
N GLY A 73 -11.88 -3.72 15.55
CA GLY A 73 -12.67 -2.64 16.13
C GLY A 73 -14.02 -3.07 16.72
N LEU A 74 -14.55 -2.18 17.56
CA LEU A 74 -15.93 -2.24 18.03
C LEU A 74 -16.90 -1.58 17.03
N PRO A 75 -18.19 -1.93 17.05
CA PRO A 75 -19.22 -1.22 16.29
C PRO A 75 -19.23 0.29 16.62
N VAL A 76 -19.57 1.13 15.63
CA VAL A 76 -19.60 2.60 15.79
C VAL A 76 -20.48 3.06 16.97
N ASN A 77 -21.53 2.31 17.27
CA ASN A 77 -22.46 2.60 18.37
C ASN A 77 -22.31 1.61 19.53
N ALA A 78 -21.10 1.09 19.77
CA ALA A 78 -20.84 0.20 20.89
C ALA A 78 -21.21 0.89 22.22
N PRO A 79 -21.89 0.19 23.14
CA PRO A 79 -22.13 0.66 24.49
C PRO A 79 -20.85 1.14 25.16
N THR A 80 -20.94 2.16 26.01
CA THR A 80 -19.77 2.67 26.77
C THR A 80 -19.09 1.57 27.59
N ALA A 81 -19.87 0.61 28.11
CA ALA A 81 -19.33 -0.55 28.82
C ALA A 81 -18.41 -1.39 27.93
N ASP A 82 -18.79 -1.66 26.69
CA ASP A 82 -17.98 -2.44 25.74
C ASP A 82 -16.70 -1.71 25.36
N VAL A 83 -16.76 -0.38 25.21
CA VAL A 83 -15.57 0.45 24.96
C VAL A 83 -14.58 0.37 26.13
N VAL A 84 -15.07 0.43 27.38
CA VAL A 84 -14.24 0.31 28.57
C VAL A 84 -13.65 -1.10 28.68
N SER A 85 -14.46 -2.14 28.46
CA SER A 85 -14.01 -3.54 28.44
C SER A 85 -12.97 -3.80 27.35
N TYR A 86 -13.14 -3.20 26.17
CA TYR A 86 -12.17 -3.34 25.09
C TYR A 86 -10.84 -2.66 25.42
N ARG A 87 -10.88 -1.48 26.05
CA ARG A 87 -9.66 -0.84 26.55
C ARG A 87 -8.95 -1.72 27.57
N ASP A 88 -9.67 -2.26 28.55
CA ASP A 88 -9.09 -3.17 29.56
C ASP A 88 -8.51 -4.43 28.91
N ALA A 89 -9.20 -4.99 27.93
CA ALA A 89 -8.70 -6.12 27.16
C ALA A 89 -7.41 -5.79 26.40
N LEU A 90 -7.34 -4.63 25.75
CA LEU A 90 -6.12 -4.15 25.07
C LEU A 90 -4.97 -3.97 26.07
N ASP A 91 -5.21 -3.32 27.20
CA ASP A 91 -4.21 -3.13 28.26
C ASP A 91 -3.70 -4.49 28.77
N ARG A 92 -4.61 -5.43 29.02
CA ARG A 92 -4.25 -6.80 29.47
C ARG A 92 -3.41 -7.54 28.44
N VAL A 93 -3.78 -7.49 27.17
CA VAL A 93 -3.04 -8.17 26.11
C VAL A 93 -1.68 -7.48 25.85
N SER A 94 -1.60 -6.15 25.98
CA SER A 94 -0.35 -5.39 25.82
C SER A 94 0.73 -5.75 26.83
N SER A 95 0.35 -6.33 27.97
CA SER A 95 1.31 -6.85 28.96
C SER A 95 2.11 -8.06 28.48
N ILE A 96 1.68 -8.71 27.39
CA ILE A 96 2.40 -9.81 26.76
C ILE A 96 3.38 -9.24 25.73
N GLU A 97 4.63 -9.09 26.16
CA GLU A 97 5.71 -8.59 25.32
C GLU A 97 5.96 -9.50 24.10
N PRO A 98 6.07 -8.94 22.87
CA PRO A 98 6.41 -9.70 21.66
C PRO A 98 7.72 -10.48 21.76
N THR A 99 8.67 -9.96 22.54
CA THR A 99 10.00 -10.57 22.74
C THR A 99 9.98 -11.74 23.72
N ASN A 100 8.86 -11.95 24.43
CA ASN A 100 8.70 -13.09 25.32
C ASN A 100 8.61 -14.39 24.49
N PRO A 101 9.50 -15.38 24.70
CA PRO A 101 9.46 -16.65 23.97
C PRO A 101 8.14 -17.42 24.13
N ARG A 102 7.37 -17.10 25.18
CA ARG A 102 6.07 -17.72 25.50
C ARG A 102 4.88 -16.86 25.12
N ALA A 103 5.07 -15.74 24.42
CA ALA A 103 3.99 -14.83 24.03
C ALA A 103 2.85 -15.57 23.31
N GLY A 104 3.19 -16.44 22.35
CA GLY A 104 2.22 -17.25 21.63
C GLY A 104 1.39 -18.15 22.55
N GLU A 105 2.04 -18.90 23.45
CA GLU A 105 1.36 -19.77 24.42
C GLU A 105 0.41 -18.99 25.35
N LEU A 106 0.85 -17.82 25.82
CA LEU A 106 0.08 -16.97 26.72
C LEU A 106 -1.17 -16.43 26.02
N LEU A 107 -1.04 -15.94 24.78
CA LEU A 107 -2.16 -15.47 23.98
C LEU A 107 -3.14 -16.60 23.68
N THR A 108 -2.66 -17.79 23.30
CA THR A 108 -3.52 -18.97 23.07
C THR A 108 -4.25 -19.39 24.35
N SER A 109 -3.58 -19.38 25.50
CA SER A 109 -4.23 -19.68 26.79
C SER A 109 -5.32 -18.67 27.13
N MET A 110 -5.05 -17.38 26.93
CA MET A 110 -6.05 -16.32 27.13
C MET A 110 -7.23 -16.47 26.16
N TYR A 111 -6.97 -16.84 24.91
CA TYR A 111 -8.01 -17.04 23.91
C TYR A 111 -8.95 -18.18 24.28
N LYS A 112 -8.40 -19.30 24.76
CA LYS A 112 -9.20 -20.41 25.29
C LYS A 112 -10.11 -20.00 26.44
N THR A 113 -9.62 -19.14 27.34
CA THR A 113 -10.45 -18.57 28.41
C THR A 113 -11.56 -17.68 27.85
N ALA A 114 -11.24 -16.80 26.91
CA ALA A 114 -12.21 -15.93 26.24
C ALA A 114 -13.31 -16.74 25.53
N LYS A 115 -12.94 -17.82 24.82
CA LYS A 115 -13.89 -18.76 24.20
C LYS A 115 -14.81 -19.40 25.22
N LEU A 116 -14.25 -19.89 26.33
CA LEU A 116 -15.03 -20.55 27.38
C LEU A 116 -16.06 -19.60 28.03
N SER A 117 -15.72 -18.31 28.18
CA SER A 117 -16.62 -17.30 28.75
C SER A 117 -17.51 -16.59 27.73
N GLY A 118 -17.32 -16.84 26.43
CA GLY A 118 -18.00 -16.11 25.35
C GLY A 118 -17.56 -14.63 25.23
N ASP A 119 -16.36 -14.29 25.72
CA ASP A 119 -15.85 -12.92 25.72
C ASP A 119 -15.24 -12.56 24.35
N SER A 120 -16.12 -12.11 23.45
CA SER A 120 -15.73 -11.67 22.11
C SER A 120 -14.89 -10.39 22.10
N ILE A 121 -15.00 -9.54 23.13
CA ILE A 121 -14.23 -8.28 23.25
C ILE A 121 -12.77 -8.61 23.54
N LEU A 122 -12.53 -9.50 24.50
CA LEU A 122 -11.20 -10.02 24.78
C LEU A 122 -10.64 -10.80 23.58
N GLY A 123 -11.48 -11.59 22.91
CA GLY A 123 -11.11 -12.29 21.67
C GLY A 123 -10.54 -11.34 20.60
N LYS A 124 -11.20 -10.21 20.32
CA LYS A 124 -10.73 -9.20 19.37
C LYS A 124 -9.39 -8.58 19.77
N ALA A 125 -9.19 -8.27 21.05
CA ALA A 125 -7.92 -7.74 21.56
C ALA A 125 -6.77 -8.75 21.43
N ILE A 126 -7.04 -10.02 21.71
CA ILE A 126 -6.08 -11.12 21.53
C ILE A 126 -5.73 -11.29 20.06
N LEU A 127 -6.71 -11.25 19.16
CA LEU A 127 -6.48 -11.35 17.72
C LEU A 127 -5.57 -10.21 17.22
N LEU A 128 -5.78 -8.97 17.68
CA LEU A 128 -4.92 -7.84 17.34
C LEU A 128 -3.45 -8.11 17.73
N ALA A 129 -3.22 -8.58 18.95
CA ALA A 129 -1.86 -8.91 19.38
C ALA A 129 -1.29 -10.15 18.68
N ALA A 130 -2.13 -11.13 18.31
CA ALA A 130 -1.71 -12.25 17.48
C ALA A 130 -1.23 -11.75 16.11
N PHE A 131 -1.93 -10.77 15.52
CA PHE A 131 -1.54 -10.10 14.28
C PHE A 131 -0.18 -9.40 14.41
N ASP A 132 -0.02 -8.56 15.42
CA ASP A 132 1.23 -7.81 15.63
C ASP A 132 2.43 -8.75 15.90
N ASN A 133 2.18 -9.89 16.56
CA ASN A 133 3.16 -10.94 16.81
C ASN A 133 3.32 -11.97 15.68
N ARG A 134 2.54 -11.85 14.60
CA ARG A 134 2.50 -12.83 13.49
C ARG A 134 2.26 -14.27 13.96
N ASN A 135 1.44 -14.45 15.00
CA ASN A 135 1.06 -15.76 15.51
C ASN A 135 -0.03 -16.37 14.62
N VAL A 136 0.39 -16.95 13.49
CA VAL A 136 -0.50 -17.50 12.45
C VAL A 136 -1.41 -18.60 12.99
N ASP A 137 -0.92 -19.45 13.89
CA ASP A 137 -1.71 -20.54 14.46
C ASP A 137 -2.94 -20.02 15.22
N LEU A 138 -2.75 -18.98 16.04
CA LEU A 138 -3.84 -18.36 16.79
C LEU A 138 -4.80 -17.56 15.89
N ILE A 139 -4.29 -16.93 14.83
CA ILE A 139 -5.13 -16.26 13.83
C ILE A 139 -6.02 -17.29 13.13
N ASN A 140 -5.47 -18.43 12.73
CA ASN A 140 -6.23 -19.50 12.10
C ASN A 140 -7.27 -20.09 13.07
N GLU A 141 -6.91 -20.33 14.34
CA GLU A 141 -7.86 -20.78 15.36
C GLU A 141 -9.02 -19.77 15.54
N TYR A 142 -8.72 -18.47 15.51
CA TYR A 142 -9.75 -17.43 15.56
C TYR A 142 -10.67 -17.43 14.33
N ILE A 143 -10.12 -17.64 13.13
CA ILE A 143 -10.88 -17.74 11.88
C ILE A 143 -11.81 -18.95 11.92
N GLU A 144 -11.35 -20.10 12.41
CA GLU A 144 -12.17 -21.31 12.55
C GLU A 144 -13.43 -21.06 13.40
N ASP A 145 -13.29 -20.28 14.47
CA ASP A 145 -14.41 -19.88 15.32
C ASP A 145 -15.26 -18.75 14.70
N ASN A 146 -14.71 -17.96 13.77
CA ASN A 146 -15.31 -16.77 13.18
C ASN A 146 -15.19 -16.76 11.64
N PRO A 147 -15.78 -17.74 10.92
CA PRO A 147 -15.53 -17.92 9.48
C PRO A 147 -16.01 -16.74 8.61
N SER A 148 -16.95 -15.93 9.10
CA SER A 148 -17.39 -14.70 8.41
C SER A 148 -16.30 -13.62 8.31
N LEU A 149 -15.26 -13.71 9.14
CA LEU A 149 -14.13 -12.77 9.15
C LEU A 149 -12.93 -13.25 8.33
N ASP A 150 -12.92 -14.50 7.86
CA ASP A 150 -11.79 -15.09 7.11
C ASP A 150 -11.32 -14.17 5.98
N ALA A 151 -12.23 -13.80 5.06
CA ALA A 151 -11.88 -12.96 3.92
C ALA A 151 -11.27 -11.61 4.34
N ALA A 152 -11.78 -10.98 5.40
CA ALA A 152 -11.28 -9.70 5.89
C ALA A 152 -9.92 -9.84 6.60
N ILE A 153 -9.74 -10.91 7.38
CA ILE A 153 -8.49 -11.24 8.09
C ILE A 153 -7.39 -11.57 7.08
N SER A 154 -7.68 -12.42 6.10
CA SER A 154 -6.78 -12.80 5.02
C SER A 154 -6.38 -11.59 4.17
N GLU A 155 -7.35 -10.74 3.79
CA GLU A 155 -7.05 -9.51 3.05
C GLU A 155 -6.18 -8.54 3.89
N LEU A 156 -6.47 -8.39 5.18
CA LEU A 156 -5.68 -7.53 6.06
C LEU A 156 -4.25 -8.04 6.23
N TRP A 157 -4.07 -9.35 6.38
CA TRP A 157 -2.77 -9.99 6.43
C TRP A 157 -1.96 -9.68 5.17
N ASP A 158 -2.59 -9.81 4.00
CA ASP A 158 -1.94 -9.48 2.74
C ASP A 158 -1.61 -7.98 2.63
N VAL A 159 -2.49 -7.10 3.07
CA VAL A 159 -2.24 -5.65 3.00
C VAL A 159 -1.10 -5.23 3.94
N ARG A 160 -1.02 -5.80 5.15
CA ARG A 160 0.00 -5.46 6.16
C ARG A 160 1.34 -6.16 5.96
N PHE A 161 1.33 -7.42 5.55
CA PHE A 161 2.50 -8.30 5.64
C PHE A 161 2.92 -8.94 4.33
N ALA A 162 2.01 -9.15 3.37
CA ALA A 162 2.48 -9.45 2.03
C ALA A 162 3.18 -8.19 1.52
N ASN A 163 4.44 -8.33 1.11
CA ASN A 163 5.19 -7.29 0.42
C ASN A 163 4.45 -6.92 -0.88
N ARG A 164 3.38 -6.12 -0.79
CA ARG A 164 2.58 -5.66 -1.94
C ARG A 164 3.27 -4.55 -2.71
N VAL A 165 4.38 -4.06 -2.18
CA VAL A 165 5.42 -3.46 -3.01
C VAL A 165 6.31 -4.61 -3.48
N ASP A 166 5.76 -5.50 -4.33
CA ASP A 166 6.63 -6.31 -5.17
C ASP A 166 7.56 -5.29 -5.85
N PRO A 167 8.89 -5.38 -5.69
CA PRO A 167 9.80 -4.43 -6.32
C PRO A 167 9.46 -4.29 -7.81
N THR A 168 9.06 -5.38 -8.47
CA THR A 168 8.62 -5.42 -9.88
C THR A 168 7.24 -4.79 -10.12
N ALA A 169 6.35 -4.75 -9.13
CA ALA A 169 5.10 -3.98 -9.21
C ALA A 169 5.35 -2.48 -9.09
N MET A 170 6.37 -2.01 -8.34
CA MET A 170 6.76 -0.59 -8.37
C MET A 170 7.46 -0.20 -9.68
N TRP A 171 8.15 -1.14 -10.32
CA TRP A 171 8.72 -0.91 -11.65
C TRP A 171 7.66 -0.48 -12.68
N ILE A 172 6.39 -0.88 -12.52
CA ILE A 172 5.29 -0.44 -13.41
C ILE A 172 4.95 1.05 -13.28
N PHE A 173 5.35 1.69 -12.19
CA PHE A 173 5.22 3.14 -12.00
C PHE A 173 6.55 3.85 -12.26
N HIS A 174 7.69 3.15 -12.29
CA HIS A 174 8.97 3.76 -12.65
C HIS A 174 9.16 3.87 -14.17
N LEU A 175 9.37 5.08 -14.68
CA LEU A 175 9.68 5.33 -16.09
C LEU A 175 11.20 5.35 -16.33
N PRO A 176 11.75 4.44 -17.17
CA PRO A 176 13.16 4.46 -17.49
C PRO A 176 13.54 5.75 -18.21
N LYS A 177 14.75 6.25 -17.91
CA LYS A 177 15.30 7.46 -18.52
C LYS A 177 15.47 7.28 -20.03
N PRO A 178 15.13 8.28 -20.87
CA PRO A 178 15.40 8.24 -22.30
C PRO A 178 16.90 8.19 -22.59
N ASP A 179 17.30 7.48 -23.65
CA ASP A 179 18.69 7.37 -24.10
C ASP A 179 19.33 8.75 -24.38
N GLU A 180 18.53 9.70 -24.86
CA GLU A 180 18.94 11.09 -25.11
C GLU A 180 19.45 11.81 -23.85
N PHE A 181 19.16 11.28 -22.67
CA PHE A 181 19.52 11.83 -21.38
C PHE A 181 20.24 10.84 -20.46
N ALA A 182 20.73 9.72 -20.96
CA ALA A 182 21.36 8.67 -20.14
C ALA A 182 22.45 9.20 -19.17
N ASN A 183 23.17 10.26 -19.58
CA ASN A 183 24.26 10.87 -18.80
C ASN A 183 23.83 12.08 -17.94
N LEU A 184 22.54 12.41 -17.90
CA LEU A 184 22.02 13.57 -17.15
C LEU A 184 21.23 13.12 -15.93
N ASP A 185 21.26 13.94 -14.89
CA ASP A 185 20.38 13.79 -13.73
C ASP A 185 18.98 14.38 -14.01
N ASP A 186 18.01 13.99 -13.19
CA ASP A 186 16.61 14.39 -13.39
C ASP A 186 16.39 15.89 -13.18
N VAL A 187 17.28 16.54 -12.43
CA VAL A 187 17.29 18.00 -12.24
C VAL A 187 17.65 18.68 -13.56
N SER A 188 18.70 18.23 -14.24
CA SER A 188 19.09 18.78 -15.55
C SER A 188 18.02 18.53 -16.62
N ILE A 189 17.37 17.36 -16.60
CA ILE A 189 16.28 17.06 -17.54
C ILE A 189 15.08 18.01 -17.30
N ARG A 190 14.72 18.27 -16.04
CA ARG A 190 13.68 19.25 -15.68
C ARG A 190 14.04 20.67 -16.14
N ALA A 191 15.30 21.07 -16.01
CA ALA A 191 15.75 22.37 -16.51
C ALA A 191 15.61 22.48 -18.04
N ILE A 192 15.94 21.41 -18.79
CA ILE A 192 15.75 21.35 -20.24
C ILE A 192 14.26 21.44 -20.60
N ALA A 193 13.39 20.70 -19.90
CA ALA A 193 11.95 20.76 -20.09
C ALA A 193 11.37 22.17 -19.88
N ALA A 194 11.87 22.89 -18.87
CA ALA A 194 11.42 24.24 -18.54
C ALA A 194 11.91 25.33 -19.52
N SER A 195 13.11 25.18 -20.09
CA SER A 195 13.79 26.22 -20.87
C SER A 195 13.11 26.65 -22.18
N LYS A 196 12.21 25.83 -22.76
CA LYS A 196 11.43 26.21 -23.96
C LYS A 196 10.05 26.79 -23.66
N SER A 197 9.57 26.68 -22.42
CA SER A 197 8.29 27.30 -22.02
C SER A 197 8.41 28.83 -21.95
N THR A 198 9.61 29.37 -21.79
CA THR A 198 9.89 30.80 -21.63
C THR A 198 10.27 31.52 -22.94
N ALA A 199 10.44 30.80 -24.05
CA ALA A 199 10.83 31.38 -25.34
C ALA A 199 9.65 31.84 -26.23
N THR A 200 8.45 31.93 -25.66
CA THR A 200 7.23 32.38 -26.37
C THR A 200 6.45 33.40 -25.52
N ALA A 201 7.13 34.46 -25.07
CA ALA A 201 6.51 35.64 -24.46
C ALA A 201 7.09 36.90 -25.11
#